data_AF-A0A399HZC7-F1
#
_entry.id   AF-A0A399HZC7-F1
#
_cell.length_a   1.000
_cell.length_b   1.000
_cell.length_c   1.000
_cell.angle_alpha   90.00
_cell.angle_beta   90.00
_cell.angle_gamma   90.00
#
_symmetry.space_group_name_H-M   'P 1'
#
loop_
_entity.id
_entity.type
_entity.pdbx_description
1 polymer ?
#
loop_
_entity_poly.entity_id
_entity_poly.type
_entity_poly.pdbx_seq_one_letter_code
_entity_poly.pdbx_strand_id
1 'polypeptide(L)' 'MSDDLRKRRPQDASKISLTEPWEVEYWTVALGVSSAELRRLVQQYGHSAATIRSKIR' A
#
# COMPACT_ATOMS: atom_id res chain seq x y z
N MET A 1 5.61 26.37 -1.16
CA MET A 1 5.74 24.96 -0.76
C MET A 1 5.18 24.15 -1.91
N SER A 2 6.06 23.53 -2.70
CA SER A 2 5.68 22.88 -3.95
C SER A 2 5.26 21.44 -3.66
N ASP A 3 3.96 21.21 -3.75
CA ASP A 3 3.39 19.87 -3.81
C ASP A 3 3.83 19.23 -5.12
N ASP A 4 4.83 18.34 -5.05
CA ASP A 4 5.27 17.52 -6.18
C ASP A 4 4.16 16.50 -6.51
N LEU A 5 3.10 16.96 -7.18
CA LEU A 5 1.98 16.18 -7.74
C LEU A 5 2.43 15.07 -8.72
N ARG A 6 3.73 14.95 -8.99
CA ARG A 6 4.34 13.85 -9.76
C ARG A 6 4.81 12.67 -8.90
N LYS A 7 4.86 12.81 -7.57
CA LYS A 7 5.12 11.70 -6.65
C LYS A 7 3.76 11.12 -6.24
N ARG A 8 3.15 10.31 -7.10
CA ARG A 8 1.97 9.47 -6.77
C ARG A 8 2.35 8.38 -5.78
N ARG A 9 2.82 8.75 -4.59
CA ARG A 9 3.16 7.85 -3.50
C ARG A 9 2.73 8.54 -2.21
N PRO A 10 2.09 7.80 -1.29
CA PRO A 10 1.73 8.36 0.01
C PRO A 10 3.00 8.92 0.67
N GLN A 11 2.84 10.03 1.38
CA GLN A 11 3.94 10.69 2.10
C GLN A 11 4.69 9.71 3.01
N ASP A 12 3.96 8.71 3.52
CA ASP A 12 4.47 7.54 4.23
C ASP A 12 4.26 6.24 3.42
N ALA A 13 5.20 5.91 2.51
CA ALA A 13 5.24 4.60 1.84
C ALA A 13 5.61 3.43 2.79
N SER A 14 5.58 3.66 4.10
CA SER A 14 5.84 2.68 5.15
C SER A 14 4.58 1.92 5.55
N LYS A 15 3.40 2.52 5.33
CA LYS A 15 2.11 1.96 5.73
C LYS A 15 1.15 1.89 4.55
N ILE A 16 0.29 0.87 4.57
CA ILE A 16 -0.79 0.66 3.60
C ILE A 16 -2.07 1.13 4.27
N SER A 17 -2.60 2.25 3.81
CA SER A 17 -3.94 2.69 4.15
C SER A 17 -4.95 2.07 3.21
N LEU A 18 -6.00 1.50 3.80
CA LEU A 18 -7.17 1.01 3.10
C LEU A 18 -8.33 2.00 3.12
N THR A 19 -8.13 3.18 3.73
CA THR A 19 -9.17 4.22 3.83
C THR A 19 -9.41 4.90 2.49
N GLU A 20 -8.37 5.04 1.68
CA GLU A 20 -8.42 5.73 0.40
C GLU A 20 -8.35 4.72 -0.75
N PRO A 21 -9.34 4.69 -1.65
CA PRO A 21 -9.40 3.69 -2.72
C PRO A 21 -8.21 3.80 -3.70
N TRP A 22 -7.72 5.02 -3.95
CA TRP A 22 -6.55 5.24 -4.82
C TRP A 22 -5.26 4.68 -4.21
N GLU A 23 -5.16 4.65 -2.87
CA GLU A 23 -3.99 4.10 -2.17
C GLU A 23 -4.02 2.56 -2.22
N VAL A 24 -5.20 1.96 -2.08
CA VAL A 24 -5.42 0.52 -2.32
C VAL A 24 -4.97 0.15 -3.73
N GLU A 25 -5.41 0.88 -4.75
CA GLU A 25 -5.01 0.61 -6.13
C GLU A 25 -3.49 0.75 -6.32
N TYR A 26 -2.90 1.82 -5.81
CA TYR A 26 -1.45 2.01 -5.83
C TYR A 26 -0.70 0.81 -5.22
N TRP A 27 -1.13 0.34 -4.05
CA TRP A 27 -0.49 -0.77 -3.35
C TRP A 27 -0.73 -2.11 -4.05
N THR A 28 -1.92 -2.35 -4.62
CA THR A 28 -2.17 -3.55 -5.43
C THR A 28 -1.22 -3.66 -6.61
N VAL A 29 -0.96 -2.54 -7.30
CA VAL A 29 0.00 -2.48 -8.41
C VAL A 29 1.45 -2.58 -7.90
N ALA A 30 1.80 -1.85 -6.84
CA ALA A 30 3.16 -1.82 -6.29
C ALA A 30 3.61 -3.16 -5.67
N LEU A 31 2.66 -3.94 -5.17
CA LEU A 31 2.88 -5.25 -4.56
C LEU A 31 2.55 -6.40 -5.51
N GLY A 32 1.88 -6.13 -6.64
CA GLY A 32 1.45 -7.15 -7.60
C GLY A 32 0.36 -8.08 -7.05
N VAL A 33 -0.44 -7.62 -6.08
CA VAL A 33 -1.48 -8.41 -5.42
C VAL A 33 -2.86 -7.83 -5.69
N SER A 34 -3.92 -8.66 -5.58
CA SER A 34 -5.29 -8.16 -5.72
C SER A 34 -5.71 -7.31 -4.51
N SER A 35 -6.75 -6.48 -4.66
CA SER A 35 -7.28 -5.67 -3.55
C SER A 35 -7.82 -6.53 -2.40
N ALA A 36 -8.36 -7.71 -2.69
CA ALA A 36 -8.77 -8.68 -1.68
C ALA A 36 -7.57 -9.28 -0.94
N GLU A 37 -6.52 -9.64 -1.67
CA GLU A 37 -5.26 -10.15 -1.12
C GLU A 37 -4.59 -9.10 -0.23
N LEU A 38 -4.54 -7.85 -0.68
CA LEU A 38 -4.00 -6.72 0.08
C LEU A 38 -4.74 -6.57 1.42
N ARG A 39 -6.08 -6.59 1.40
CA ARG A 39 -6.90 -6.50 2.61
C ARG A 39 -6.64 -7.67 3.57
N ARG A 40 -6.50 -8.89 3.05
CA ARG A 40 -6.16 -10.07 3.86
C ARG A 40 -4.79 -9.93 4.51
N LEU A 41 -3.78 -9.54 3.74
CA LEU A 41 -2.42 -9.34 4.23
C LEU A 41 -2.36 -8.20 5.27
N VAL A 42 -3.10 -7.13 5.06
CA VAL A 42 -3.21 -6.02 6.02
C VAL A 42 -3.94 -6.47 7.29
N GLN A 43 -5.00 -7.28 7.20
CA GLN A 43 -5.68 -7.83 8.38
C GLN A 43 -4.80 -8.82 9.15
N GLN A 44 -4.00 -9.63 8.46
CA GLN A 44 -3.18 -10.68 9.06
C GLN A 44 -1.85 -10.16 9.63
N TYR A 45 -1.21 -9.21 8.95
CA TYR A 45 0.13 -8.71 9.25
C TYR A 45 0.16 -7.23 9.67
N GLY A 46 -1.00 -6.56 9.66
CA GLY A 46 -1.14 -5.14 9.94
C GLY A 46 -0.88 -4.25 8.72
N HIS A 47 -1.03 -2.95 8.91
CA HIS A 47 -0.85 -1.93 7.87
C HIS A 47 0.60 -1.72 7.41
N SER A 48 1.55 -2.58 7.76
CA SER A 48 2.97 -2.36 7.46
C SER A 48 3.32 -2.84 6.05
N ALA A 49 3.68 -1.91 5.17
CA ALA A 49 4.07 -2.23 3.78
C ALA A 49 5.33 -3.12 3.73
N ALA A 50 6.28 -2.88 4.63
CA ALA A 50 7.51 -3.68 4.73
C ALA A 50 7.21 -5.14 5.11
N THR A 51 6.29 -5.36 6.05
CA THR A 51 5.88 -6.71 6.46
C THR A 51 5.19 -7.43 5.33
N ILE A 52 4.26 -6.77 4.65
CA ILE A 52 3.55 -7.38 3.52
C ILE A 52 4.52 -7.72 2.40
N ARG A 53 5.41 -6.79 2.00
CA ARG A 53 6.47 -7.04 1.01
C ARG A 53 7.35 -8.24 1.35
N SER A 54 7.65 -8.44 2.64
CA SER A 54 8.40 -9.60 3.11
C SER A 54 7.63 -10.92 2.99
N LYS A 55 6.29 -10.87 3.04
CA LYS A 55 5.41 -12.06 2.94
C LYS A 55 5.10 -12.51 1.53
N ILE A 56 5.14 -11.59 0.57
CA ILE A 56 4.96 -11.89 -0.87
C ILE A 56 6.26 -12.33 -1.55
N ARG A 57 7.41 -12.25 -0.85
CA ARG A 57 8.73 -12.61 -1.37
C ARG A 57 9.05 -14.09 -1.16
#